data_AF-A0A1X7IDS3-F1
#
_entry.id   AF-A0A1X7IDS3-F1
#
_cell.length_a   1.000
_cell.length_b   1.000
_cell.length_c   1.000
_cell.angle_alpha   90.00
_cell.angle_beta   90.00
_cell.angle_gamma   90.00
#
_symmetry.space_group_name_H-M   'P 1'
#
loop_
_entity.id
_entity.type
_entity.pdbx_description
1 polymer ?
#
loop_
_entity_poly.entity_id
_entity_poly.type
_entity_poly.pdbx_seq_one_letter_code
_entity_poly.pdbx_strand_id
1 'polypeptide(L)' 'MYSSGYYDINKTYFLETNFYDAESEKLVWSAQSKTVNPISLEDLTQDFSKKIINRIEDQNLIESENKKQ' A
#
# COMPACT_ATOMS: atom_id res chain seq x y z
N MET A 1 11.23 -44.50 -3.23
CA MET A 1 10.70 -43.21 -3.73
C MET A 1 10.80 -42.22 -2.58
N TYR A 2 11.68 -41.23 -2.66
CA TYR A 2 11.82 -40.20 -1.62
C TYR A 2 11.19 -38.92 -2.15
N SER A 3 10.06 -38.50 -1.59
CA SER A 3 9.45 -37.20 -1.88
C SER A 3 10.24 -36.14 -1.11
N SER A 4 10.94 -35.27 -1.82
CA SER A 4 11.52 -34.05 -1.27
C SER A 4 10.39 -33.23 -0.63
N GLY A 5 10.45 -33.07 0.70
CA GLY A 5 9.50 -32.23 1.42
C GLY A 5 9.71 -30.78 1.01
N TYR A 6 8.78 -30.24 0.22
CA TYR A 6 8.78 -28.83 -0.15
C TYR A 6 8.36 -28.01 1.08
N TYR A 7 9.27 -27.17 1.58
CA TYR A 7 8.94 -26.13 2.53
C TYR A 7 8.45 -24.91 1.74
N ASP A 8 7.16 -24.62 1.79
CA ASP A 8 6.64 -23.34 1.29
C ASP A 8 6.99 -22.25 2.31
N ILE A 9 8.00 -21.43 2.00
CA ILE A 9 8.37 -20.28 2.82
C ILE A 9 7.36 -19.16 2.54
N ASN A 10 6.32 -19.07 3.37
CA ASN A 10 5.37 -17.97 3.30
C ASN A 10 6.02 -16.67 3.82
N LYS A 11 6.16 -15.66 2.96
CA LYS A 11 6.62 -14.32 3.34
C LYS A 11 5.43 -13.41 3.56
N THR A 12 5.31 -12.86 4.77
CA THR A 12 4.30 -11.86 5.11
C THR A 12 4.94 -10.49 5.13
N TYR A 13 4.33 -9.55 4.41
CA TYR A 13 4.74 -8.14 4.36
C TYR A 13 3.67 -7.28 5.02
N PHE A 14 4.12 -6.38 5.89
CA PHE A 14 3.29 -5.35 6.52
C PHE A 14 3.73 -4.00 5.98
N LEU A 15 2.78 -3.16 5.58
CA LEU A 15 3.03 -1.80 5.13
C LEU A 15 2.19 -0.85 5.99
N GLU A 16 2.84 0.14 6.57
CA GLU A 16 2.20 1.25 7.27
C GLU A 16 2.36 2.51 6.44
N THR A 17 1.31 3.31 6.36
CA THR A 17 1.28 4.57 5.62
C THR A 17 0.69 5.64 6.50
N ASN A 18 1.41 6.76 6.60
CA ASN A 18 1.00 7.93 7.36
C ASN A 18 1.04 9.14 6.43
N PHE A 19 -0.06 9.88 6.37
CA PHE A 19 -0.23 11.07 5.56
C PHE A 19 -0.37 12.29 6.46
N TYR A 20 0.45 13.29 6.23
CA TYR A 20 0.59 14.47 7.08
C TYR A 20 0.26 15.73 6.30
N ASP A 21 -0.28 16.72 7.01
CA ASP A 21 -0.25 18.09 6.55
C ASP A 21 1.19 18.62 6.63
N ALA A 22 1.71 19.15 5.52
CA ALA A 22 3.12 19.53 5.43
C ALA A 22 3.44 20.85 6.18
N GLU A 23 2.46 21.71 6.40
CA GLU A 23 2.65 22.99 7.09
C GLU A 23 2.57 22.81 8.61
N SER A 24 1.58 22.06 9.08
CA SER A 24 1.30 21.89 10.50
C SER A 24 1.90 20.60 11.09
N GLU A 25 2.52 19.76 10.26
CA GLU A 25 3.05 18.43 10.59
C GLU A 25 2.02 17.47 11.22
N LYS A 26 0.73 17.77 11.07
CA LYS A 26 -0.34 17.01 11.71
C LYS A 26 -0.61 15.74 10.93
N LEU A 27 -0.74 14.62 11.62
CA LEU A 27 -1.25 13.38 11.02
C LEU A 27 -2.70 13.59 10.58
N VAL A 28 -2.92 13.49 9.27
CA VAL A 28 -4.23 13.64 8.64
C VAL A 28 -4.88 12.28 8.41
N TRP A 29 -4.07 11.27 8.09
CA TRP A 29 -4.57 9.92 7.82
C TRP A 29 -3.50 8.85 8.05
N SER A 30 -3.92 7.65 8.44
CA SER A 30 -3.05 6.48 8.54
C SER A 30 -3.74 5.20 8.10
N ALA A 31 -2.96 4.26 7.61
CA ALA A 31 -3.43 2.91 7.30
C ALA A 31 -2.32 1.87 7.44
N GLN A 32 -2.76 0.64 7.67
CA GLN A 32 -1.90 -0.53 7.65
C GLN A 32 -2.47 -1.58 6.68
N SER A 33 -1.59 -2.22 5.91
CA SER A 33 -1.94 -3.34 5.07
C SER A 33 -1.03 -4.54 5.33
N LYS A 34 -1.55 -5.73 5.02
CA LYS A 34 -0.87 -7.01 5.17
C LYS A 34 -1.02 -7.81 3.88
N THR A 35 0.09 -8.23 3.30
CA THR A 35 0.13 -9.09 2.11
C THR A 35 0.93 -10.35 2.37
N VAL A 36 0.42 -11.50 1.93
CA VAL A 36 1.09 -12.80 2.04
C VAL A 36 1.51 -13.24 0.64
N ASN A 37 2.79 -13.61 0.48
CA ASN A 37 3.36 -14.12 -0.77
C ASN A 37 3.02 -13.28 -2.01
N PRO A 38 3.44 -12.00 -2.06
CA PRO A 38 3.26 -11.21 -3.27
C PRO A 38 4.00 -11.87 -4.45
N ILE A 39 3.39 -11.86 -5.64
CA ILE A 39 3.96 -12.40 -6.89
C ILE A 39 5.29 -11.72 -7.21
N SER A 40 5.35 -10.40 -6.99
CA SER A 40 6.59 -9.62 -6.96
C SER A 40 6.46 -8.48 -5.96
N LEU A 41 7.58 -8.03 -5.39
CA LEU A 41 7.59 -6.89 -4.49
C LEU A 41 7.30 -5.57 -5.23
N GLU A 42 7.69 -5.48 -6.50
CA GLU A 42 7.46 -4.31 -7.35
C GLU A 42 5.98 -4.11 -7.68
N ASP A 43 5.28 -5.18 -8.06
CA ASP A 43 3.84 -5.10 -8.31
C ASP A 43 3.08 -4.73 -7.03
N LEU A 44 3.52 -5.29 -5.88
CA LEU A 44 2.94 -4.95 -4.58
C LEU A 44 3.07 -3.46 -4.29
N THR A 45 4.25 -2.87 -4.44
CA THR A 45 4.45 -1.44 -4.12
C THR A 45 3.70 -0.54 -5.10
N GLN A 46 3.68 -0.88 -6.40
CA GLN A 46 2.97 -0.10 -7.41
C GLN A 46 1.45 -0.12 -7.19
N ASP A 47 0.85 -1.30 -6.98
CA ASP A 47 -0.59 -1.42 -6.74
C ASP A 47 -1.00 -0.83 -5.40
N PHE A 48 -0.15 -0.99 -4.38
CA PHE A 48 -0.40 -0.40 -3.07
C PHE A 48 -0.41 1.13 -3.14
N SER A 49 0.55 1.73 -3.86
CA SER A 49 0.62 3.19 -4.05
C SER A 49 -0.63 3.74 -4.72
N LYS A 50 -1.10 3.09 -5.79
CA LYS A 50 -2.35 3.47 -6.47
C LYS A 50 -3.56 3.41 -5.54
N LYS A 51 -3.67 2.34 -4.74
CA LYS A 51 -4.77 2.16 -3.78
C LYS A 51 -4.77 3.23 -2.68
N ILE A 52 -3.59 3.64 -2.21
CA ILE A 52 -3.47 4.72 -1.23
C ILE A 52 -3.98 6.04 -1.82
N ILE A 53 -3.52 6.43 -3.01
CA ILE A 53 -3.93 7.68 -3.65
C ILE A 53 -5.45 7.71 -3.84
N ASN A 54 -6.02 6.68 -4.45
CA ASN A 54 -7.47 6.59 -4.65
C ASN A 54 -8.24 6.70 -3.33
N ARG A 55 -7.73 6.08 -2.25
CA ARG A 55 -8.37 6.14 -0.94
C ARG A 55 -8.33 7.53 -0.32
N ILE A 56 -7.22 8.25 -0.48
CA ILE A 56 -7.04 9.62 0.02
C ILE A 56 -7.94 10.59 -0.79
N GLU A 57 -8.05 10.40 -2.10
CA GLU A 57 -8.98 11.13 -2.97
C GLU A 57 -10.45 10.88 -2.59
N ASP A 58 -10.85 9.61 -2.40
CA ASP A 58 -12.22 9.23 -1.99
C ASP A 58 -12.62 9.86 -0.64
N GLN A 59 -11.64 10.13 0.22
CA GLN A 59 -11.84 10.79 1.50
C GLN A 59 -11.76 12.31 1.44
N ASN A 60 -11.59 12.88 0.24
CA ASN A 60 -11.43 14.31 -0.03
C ASN A 60 -10.26 14.94 0.76
N LEU A 61 -9.21 14.16 1.02
CA LEU A 61 -8.01 14.63 1.72
C LEU A 61 -7.00 15.30 0.77
N ILE A 62 -7.09 14.99 -0.52
CA ILE A 62 -6.37 15.65 -1.60
C ILE A 62 -7.34 15.93 -2.76
N GLU A 63 -7.03 16.92 -3.58
CA GLU A 63 -7.79 17.20 -4.80
C GLU A 63 -7.37 16.22 -5.91
N SER A 64 -8.34 15.57 -6.56
CA SER A 64 -8.05 14.68 -7.69
C SER A 64 -7.45 15.46 -8.85
N GLU A 65 -6.46 14.90 -9.55
CA GLU A 65 -5.84 15.50 -10.76
C GLU A 65 -6.77 15.50 -12.00
N ASN A 66 -8.01 15.99 -11.88
CA ASN A 66 -8.93 16.24 -12.99
C ASN A 66 -9.33 17.72 -13.07
N LYS A 67 -8.35 18.62 -12.98
CA LYS A 67 -8.49 20.03 -13.37
C LYS A 67 -7.52 20.40 -14.48
N LYS A 68 -7.84 19.97 -15.70
CA LYS A 68 -7.59 20.79 -16.90
C LYS A 68 -8.86 20.78 -17.75
N GLN A 69 -9.54 21.93 -17.74
CA GLN A 69 -10.52 22.32 -18.75
C GLN A 69 -9.86 22.36 -20.14
#